data_AF-F8Q586-F1
#
_entry.id   AF-F8Q586-F1
#
_cell.length_a   1.000
_cell.length_b   1.000
_cell.length_c   1.000
_cell.angle_alpha   90.00
_cell.angle_beta   90.00
_cell.angle_gamma   90.00
#
_symmetry.space_group_name_H-M   'P 1'
#
loop_
_entity.id
_entity.type
_entity.pdbx_description
1 polymer ?
#
loop_
_entity_poly.entity_id
_entity_poly.type
_entity_poly.pdbx_seq_one_letter_code
_entity_poly.pdbx_strand_id
1 'polypeptide(L)'
;NTIWTDTETQALIQFITKNRAEGGDSLNFKPQFWPKVALHLARLLTRGPAKSATACNSKWGRLCTKYNLVKPILSGIPWDDALGLNILDKGEVVWKELIALISRQKHPVAKGFRKRGWVHFTAMHAALGSAPAKGSNI
;
A
#
# COMPACT_ATOMS: atom_id res chain seq x y z
N ASN A 1 -7.90 -15.73 11.91
CA ASN A 1 -7.53 -14.74 10.86
C ASN A 1 -7.54 -13.36 11.49
N THR A 2 -6.44 -12.60 11.43
CA THR A 2 -6.34 -11.29 12.10
C THR A 2 -7.08 -10.24 11.26
N ILE A 3 -8.13 -9.63 11.83
CA ILE A 3 -8.92 -8.58 11.16
C ILE A 3 -8.15 -7.26 11.24
N TRP A 4 -7.92 -6.62 10.09
CA TRP A 4 -7.30 -5.30 10.00
C TRP A 4 -8.34 -4.30 9.53
N THR A 5 -8.57 -3.28 10.35
CA THR A 5 -9.39 -2.12 9.96
C THR A 5 -8.59 -1.17 9.06
N ASP A 6 -9.30 -0.28 8.37
CA ASP A 6 -8.66 0.78 7.58
C ASP A 6 -7.88 1.73 8.50
N THR A 7 -8.42 2.06 9.68
CA THR A 7 -7.72 2.88 10.69
C THR A 7 -6.41 2.25 11.15
N GLU A 8 -6.40 0.96 11.50
CA GLU A 8 -5.16 0.25 11.89
C GLU A 8 -4.17 0.17 10.72
N THR A 9 -4.68 -0.06 9.51
CA THR A 9 -3.83 -0.14 8.30
C THR A 9 -3.21 1.23 7.99
N GLN A 10 -3.98 2.31 8.12
CA GLN A 10 -3.49 3.67 7.93
C GLN A 10 -2.44 4.04 8.98
N ALA A 11 -2.69 3.71 10.26
CA ALA A 11 -1.74 3.97 11.33
C ALA A 11 -0.43 3.19 11.17
N LEU A 12 -0.49 1.95 10.66
CA LEU A 12 0.70 1.17 10.30
C LEU A 12 1.56 1.91 9.26
N ILE A 13 0.94 2.40 8.18
CA ILE A 13 1.64 3.11 7.10
C ILE A 13 2.23 4.42 7.61
N GLN A 14 1.47 5.18 8.40
CA GLN A 14 1.94 6.43 8.99
C GLN A 14 3.13 6.21 9.94
N PHE A 15 3.05 5.19 10.80
CA PHE A 15 4.14 4.86 11.72
C PHE A 15 5.42 4.49 10.95
N ILE A 16 5.30 3.68 9.90
CA ILE A 16 6.42 3.30 9.04
C ILE A 16 7.01 4.52 8.32
N THR A 17 6.16 5.38 7.77
CA THR A 17 6.58 6.60 7.06
C THR A 17 7.36 7.54 7.99
N LYS A 18 6.85 7.74 9.22
CA LYS A 18 7.51 8.57 10.24
C LYS A 18 8.86 8.01 10.66
N ASN A 19 9.01 6.69 10.68
CA ASN A 19 10.23 6.01 11.12
C ASN A 19 11.04 5.42 9.95
N ARG A 20 10.89 5.98 8.73
CA ARG A 20 11.53 5.47 7.51
C ARG A 20 13.04 5.29 7.64
N ALA A 21 13.70 6.14 8.43
CA ALA A 21 15.14 6.09 8.67
C ALA A 21 15.58 4.75 9.31
N GLU A 22 14.73 4.09 10.12
CA GLU A 22 15.05 2.79 10.72
C GLU A 22 15.03 1.63 9.70
N GLY A 23 14.38 1.81 8.55
CA GLY A 23 14.25 0.80 7.49
C GLY A 23 15.16 1.01 6.28
N GLY A 24 15.91 2.12 6.24
CA GLY A 24 16.74 2.51 5.11
C GLY A 24 15.96 2.69 3.80
N ASP A 25 16.67 2.68 2.68
CA ASP A 25 16.09 2.96 1.34
C ASP A 25 15.05 1.94 0.88
N SER A 26 15.11 0.72 1.42
CA SER A 26 14.20 -0.38 1.07
C SER A 26 13.02 -0.53 2.02
N LEU A 27 12.94 0.30 3.09
CA LEU A 27 11.99 0.14 4.19
C LEU A 27 11.96 -1.29 4.74
N ASN A 28 13.15 -1.89 4.85
CA ASN A 28 13.38 -3.21 5.43
C ASN A 28 13.72 -3.05 6.91
N PHE A 29 12.75 -3.31 7.76
CA PHE A 29 12.88 -3.08 9.20
C PHE A 29 13.41 -4.30 9.96
N LYS A 30 14.34 -4.06 10.89
CA LYS A 30 14.85 -5.10 11.80
C LYS A 30 13.73 -5.68 12.68
N PRO A 31 13.86 -6.93 13.17
CA PRO A 31 12.84 -7.56 14.02
C PRO A 31 12.37 -6.71 15.21
N GLN A 32 13.29 -5.96 15.82
CA GLN A 32 13.09 -5.06 16.96
C GLN A 32 12.21 -3.83 16.66
N PHE A 33 11.99 -3.49 15.39
CA PHE A 33 11.08 -2.41 14.99
C PHE A 33 9.61 -2.80 15.20
N TRP A 34 9.25 -4.02 14.84
CA TRP A 34 7.87 -4.48 14.79
C TRP A 34 7.12 -4.50 16.14
N PRO A 35 7.78 -4.78 17.29
CA PRO A 35 7.17 -4.57 18.60
C PRO A 35 6.74 -3.12 18.86
N LYS A 36 7.50 -2.13 18.39
CA LYS A 36 7.15 -0.71 18.53
C LYS A 36 5.85 -0.39 17.76
N VAL A 37 5.74 -0.94 16.56
CA VAL A 37 4.54 -0.82 15.71
C VAL A 37 3.33 -1.46 16.40
N ALA A 38 3.49 -2.68 16.89
CA ALA A 38 2.42 -3.40 17.59
C ALA A 38 1.91 -2.62 18.81
N LEU A 39 2.82 -2.05 19.61
CA LEU A 39 2.48 -1.21 20.76
C LEU A 39 1.72 0.06 20.34
N HIS A 40 2.12 0.70 19.25
CA HIS A 40 1.42 1.87 18.71
C HIS A 40 0.00 1.53 18.27
N LEU A 41 -0.18 0.43 17.53
CA LEU A 41 -1.48 -0.02 17.02
C LEU A 41 -2.42 -0.52 18.12
N ALA A 42 -1.90 -1.09 19.21
CA ALA A 42 -2.71 -1.55 20.33
C ALA A 42 -3.59 -0.44 20.92
N ARG A 43 -3.15 0.83 20.85
CA ARG A 43 -3.91 1.99 21.32
C ARG A 43 -5.13 2.33 20.44
N LEU A 44 -5.16 1.83 19.21
CA LEU A 44 -6.22 2.07 18.23
C LEU A 44 -7.20 0.89 18.14
N LEU A 45 -6.98 -0.15 18.96
CA LEU A 45 -7.76 -1.37 18.94
C LEU A 45 -9.17 -1.09 19.45
N THR A 46 -10.14 -1.07 18.54
CA THR A 46 -11.56 -0.94 18.88
C THR A 46 -12.25 -2.29 19.04
N ARG A 47 -11.73 -3.35 18.38
CA ARG A 47 -12.30 -4.70 18.40
C ARG A 47 -11.28 -5.78 18.06
N GLY A 48 -11.40 -6.94 18.72
CA GLY A 48 -10.60 -8.13 18.43
C GLY A 48 -9.26 -8.15 19.17
N PRO A 49 -8.37 -9.12 18.86
CA PRO A 49 -7.08 -9.23 19.52
C PRO A 49 -6.09 -8.17 19.02
N ALA A 50 -5.21 -7.74 19.92
CA ALA A 50 -4.08 -6.86 19.60
C ALA A 50 -3.19 -7.48 18.51
N LYS A 51 -2.65 -6.62 17.64
CA LYS A 51 -1.79 -7.05 16.54
C LYS A 51 -0.41 -7.40 17.09
N SER A 52 0.07 -8.61 16.78
CA SER A 52 1.44 -9.01 17.12
C SER A 52 2.45 -8.34 16.18
N ALA A 53 3.72 -8.29 16.61
CA ALA A 53 4.83 -7.83 15.79
C ALA A 53 4.90 -8.58 14.44
N THR A 54 4.74 -9.91 14.47
CA THR A 54 4.69 -10.75 13.27
C THR A 54 3.52 -10.38 12.36
N ALA A 55 2.33 -10.12 12.93
CA ALA A 55 1.17 -9.71 12.14
C ALA A 55 1.39 -8.36 11.45
N CYS A 56 2.05 -7.40 12.14
CA CYS A 56 2.40 -6.10 11.56
C CYS A 56 3.37 -6.24 10.39
N ASN A 57 4.44 -7.04 10.56
CA ASN A 57 5.41 -7.32 9.51
C ASN A 57 4.75 -7.97 8.28
N SER A 58 3.98 -9.04 8.49
CA SER A 58 3.27 -9.72 7.40
C SER A 58 2.27 -8.81 6.69
N LYS A 59 1.57 -7.92 7.43
CA LYS A 59 0.67 -6.93 6.83
C LYS A 59 1.42 -5.92 5.97
N TRP A 60 2.55 -5.39 6.45
CA TRP A 60 3.40 -4.49 5.67
C TRP A 60 3.88 -5.13 4.38
N GLY A 61 4.42 -6.35 4.45
CA GLY A 61 4.85 -7.09 3.26
C GLY A 61 3.75 -7.23 2.21
N ARG A 62 2.52 -7.58 2.63
CA ARG A 62 1.36 -7.66 1.74
C ARG A 62 0.98 -6.30 1.12
N LEU A 63 1.08 -5.21 1.88
CA LEU A 63 0.84 -3.86 1.37
C LEU A 63 1.89 -3.47 0.31
N CYS A 64 3.17 -3.76 0.56
CA CYS A 64 4.24 -3.53 -0.41
C CYS A 64 4.03 -4.34 -1.69
N THR A 65 3.71 -5.63 -1.58
CA THR A 65 3.40 -6.48 -2.74
C THR A 65 2.21 -5.90 -3.52
N LYS A 66 1.14 -5.50 -2.84
CA LYS A 66 -0.03 -4.88 -3.48
C LYS A 66 0.34 -3.56 -4.16
N TYR A 67 1.12 -2.69 -3.52
CA TYR A 67 1.57 -1.43 -4.11
C TYR A 67 2.43 -1.64 -5.35
N ASN A 68 3.42 -2.53 -5.29
CA ASN A 68 4.29 -2.82 -6.44
C ASN A 68 3.54 -3.43 -7.62
N LEU A 69 2.44 -4.13 -7.36
CA LEU A 69 1.53 -4.66 -8.38
C LEU A 69 0.69 -3.55 -9.02
N VAL A 70 0.23 -2.58 -8.23
CA VAL A 70 -0.68 -1.52 -8.70
C VAL A 70 0.07 -0.32 -9.30
N LYS A 71 1.24 0.05 -8.76
CA LYS A 71 2.01 1.24 -9.20
C LYS A 71 2.27 1.27 -10.72
N PRO A 72 2.74 0.19 -11.38
CA PRO A 72 3.01 0.23 -12.82
C PRO A 72 1.74 0.42 -13.66
N ILE A 73 0.61 -0.12 -13.18
CA ILE A 73 -0.70 -0.02 -13.83
C ILE A 73 -1.20 1.44 -13.83
N LEU A 74 -0.90 2.18 -12.76
CA LEU A 74 -1.33 3.56 -12.56
C LEU A 74 -0.31 4.60 -13.04
N SER A 75 0.78 4.16 -13.69
CA SER A 75 1.80 5.07 -14.19
C SER A 75 1.22 5.96 -15.30
N GLY A 76 0.95 7.23 -14.97
CA GLY A 76 0.34 8.20 -15.89
C GLY A 76 -1.19 8.23 -15.88
N ILE A 77 -1.85 7.50 -14.98
CA ILE A 77 -3.31 7.53 -14.82
C ILE A 77 -3.65 8.18 -13.48
N PRO A 78 -4.55 9.20 -13.44
CA PRO A 78 -5.05 9.74 -12.18
C PRO A 78 -5.69 8.65 -11.31
N TRP A 79 -5.43 8.71 -10.01
CA TRP A 79 -5.96 7.76 -9.05
C TRP A 79 -6.72 8.48 -7.93
N ASP A 80 -7.89 7.94 -7.59
CA ASP A 80 -8.68 8.36 -6.44
C ASP A 80 -8.73 7.22 -5.41
N ASP A 81 -8.43 7.51 -4.15
CA ASP A 81 -8.37 6.49 -3.10
C ASP A 81 -9.73 5.86 -2.77
N ALA A 82 -10.84 6.58 -3.01
CA ALA A 82 -12.20 6.10 -2.81
C ALA A 82 -12.78 5.45 -4.07
N LEU A 83 -12.66 6.13 -5.22
CA LEU A 83 -13.27 5.74 -6.49
C LEU A 83 -12.35 4.88 -7.38
N GLY A 84 -11.08 4.77 -7.02
CA GLY A 84 -10.06 4.03 -7.76
C GLY A 84 -9.68 4.75 -9.04
N LEU A 85 -9.69 4.02 -10.15
CA LEU A 85 -9.43 4.59 -11.47
C LEU A 85 -10.55 5.52 -11.96
N ASN A 86 -11.72 5.48 -11.31
CA ASN A 86 -12.91 6.27 -11.65
C ASN A 86 -13.20 6.33 -13.17
N ILE A 87 -12.96 5.22 -13.87
CA ILE A 87 -13.17 5.12 -15.32
C ILE A 87 -14.68 5.11 -15.57
N LEU A 88 -15.22 6.27 -15.94
CA LEU A 88 -16.58 6.44 -16.47
C LEU A 88 -16.72 5.69 -17.80
N ASP A 89 -17.96 5.39 -18.23
CA ASP A 89 -18.31 4.49 -19.34
C ASP A 89 -17.56 4.72 -20.67
N LYS A 90 -16.97 5.90 -20.88
CA LYS A 90 -16.12 6.21 -22.06
C LYS A 90 -14.72 5.55 -22.04
N GLY A 91 -14.30 4.90 -20.96
CA GLY A 91 -12.97 4.27 -20.85
C GLY A 91 -12.94 2.74 -20.93
N GLU A 92 -13.95 2.10 -21.52
CA GLU A 92 -13.99 0.63 -21.74
C GLU A 92 -12.77 0.10 -22.50
N VAL A 93 -12.24 0.87 -23.47
CA VAL A 93 -11.02 0.49 -24.23
C VAL A 93 -9.79 0.50 -23.32
N VAL A 94 -9.59 1.59 -22.57
CA VAL A 94 -8.51 1.73 -21.59
C VAL A 94 -8.60 0.62 -20.54
N TRP A 95 -9.82 0.28 -20.09
CA TRP A 95 -10.03 -0.80 -19.14
C TRP A 95 -9.70 -2.19 -19.72
N LYS A 96 -10.06 -2.47 -20.97
CA LYS A 96 -9.73 -3.74 -21.65
C LYS A 96 -8.22 -3.93 -21.80
N GLU A 97 -7.51 -2.88 -22.21
CA GLU A 97 -6.05 -2.88 -22.30
C GLU A 97 -5.39 -3.09 -20.94
N LEU A 98 -5.90 -2.41 -19.91
CA LEU A 98 -5.45 -2.58 -18.53
C LEU A 98 -5.66 -4.00 -18.02
N ILE A 99 -6.84 -4.58 -18.27
CA ILE A 99 -7.16 -5.96 -17.88
C ILE A 99 -6.28 -6.97 -18.62
N ALA A 100 -5.97 -6.73 -19.89
CA ALA A 100 -5.04 -7.57 -20.64
C ALA A 100 -3.63 -7.53 -20.02
N LEU A 101 -3.14 -6.35 -19.66
CA LEU A 101 -1.86 -6.18 -18.95
C LEU A 101 -1.87 -6.89 -17.58
N ILE A 102 -2.91 -6.66 -16.78
CA ILE A 102 -3.10 -7.29 -15.46
C ILE A 102 -3.15 -8.82 -15.56
N SER A 103 -3.85 -9.33 -16.57
CA SER A 103 -4.00 -10.78 -16.78
C SER A 103 -2.70 -11.42 -17.24
N ARG A 104 -1.91 -10.74 -18.09
CA ARG A 104 -0.56 -11.17 -18.49
C ARG A 104 0.41 -11.24 -17.31
N GLN A 105 0.30 -10.30 -16.38
CA GLN A 105 1.16 -10.26 -15.19
C GLN A 105 0.69 -11.21 -14.06
N LYS A 106 -0.32 -12.06 -14.30
CA LYS A 106 -0.89 -12.99 -13.30
C LYS A 106 -1.32 -12.27 -12.01
N HIS A 107 -1.93 -11.10 -12.15
CA HIS A 107 -2.30 -10.24 -11.03
C HIS A 107 -3.82 -10.09 -10.86
N PRO A 108 -4.58 -11.18 -10.59
CA PRO A 108 -6.04 -11.18 -10.60
C PRO A 108 -6.68 -10.21 -9.59
N VAL A 109 -5.95 -9.83 -8.54
CA VAL A 109 -6.39 -8.85 -7.53
C VAL A 109 -6.60 -7.45 -8.12
N ALA A 110 -5.87 -7.08 -9.17
CA ALA A 110 -5.99 -5.75 -9.78
C ALA A 110 -7.28 -5.56 -10.59
N LYS A 111 -7.98 -6.65 -10.92
CA LYS A 111 -9.30 -6.59 -11.57
C LYS A 111 -10.34 -5.85 -10.72
N GLY A 112 -10.16 -5.82 -9.38
CA GLY A 112 -11.06 -5.15 -8.45
C GLY A 112 -10.98 -3.62 -8.45
N PHE A 113 -9.92 -3.02 -9.03
CA PHE A 113 -9.67 -1.57 -8.95
C PHE A 113 -10.44 -0.73 -9.97
N ARG A 114 -11.36 -1.34 -10.74
CA ARG A 114 -12.22 -0.63 -11.71
C ARG A 114 -13.13 0.41 -11.08
N LYS A 115 -13.79 0.02 -9.99
CA LYS A 115 -14.91 0.74 -9.35
C LYS A 115 -14.75 0.88 -7.85
N ARG A 116 -13.67 0.33 -7.29
CA ARG A 116 -13.32 0.43 -5.88
C ARG A 116 -11.87 0.85 -5.77
N GLY A 117 -11.64 2.02 -5.20
CA GLY A 117 -10.31 2.47 -4.86
C GLY A 117 -9.69 1.59 -3.79
N TRP A 118 -8.39 1.80 -3.62
CA TRP A 118 -7.65 1.31 -2.49
C TRP A 118 -7.30 2.51 -1.65
N VAL A 119 -8.03 2.68 -0.55
CA VAL A 119 -7.96 3.86 0.35
C VAL A 119 -6.57 4.16 0.92
N HIS A 120 -5.62 3.22 0.80
CA HIS A 120 -4.25 3.39 1.27
C HIS A 120 -3.23 3.56 0.13
N PHE A 121 -3.66 3.64 -1.13
CA PHE A 121 -2.73 3.73 -2.25
C PHE A 121 -1.92 5.03 -2.17
N THR A 122 -2.55 6.19 -1.98
CA THR A 122 -1.81 7.46 -1.83
C THR A 122 -0.84 7.42 -0.65
N ALA A 123 -1.28 6.88 0.49
CA ALA A 123 -0.43 6.73 1.67
C ALA A 123 0.78 5.81 1.39
N MET A 124 0.59 4.71 0.68
CA MET A 124 1.66 3.81 0.24
C MET A 124 2.56 4.44 -0.82
N HIS A 125 2.01 5.25 -1.72
CA HIS A 125 2.76 5.99 -2.73
C HIS A 125 3.64 7.07 -2.09
N ALA A 126 3.15 7.76 -1.05
CA ALA A 126 3.97 8.66 -0.26
C ALA A 126 5.11 7.91 0.46
N ALA A 127 4.82 6.73 1.03
CA ALA A 127 5.80 5.94 1.77
C ALA A 127 6.89 5.31 0.88
N LEU A 128 6.51 4.70 -0.27
CA LEU A 128 7.38 3.91 -1.14
C LEU A 128 7.71 4.59 -2.48
N GLY A 129 6.87 5.54 -2.92
CA GLY A 129 7.01 6.25 -4.19
C GLY A 129 7.93 7.47 -4.10
N SER A 130 8.17 8.03 -2.90
CA SER A 130 9.24 9.00 -2.69
C SER A 130 10.59 8.26 -2.74
N ALA A 131 11.10 7.97 -3.95
CA ALA A 131 12.54 7.81 -4.10
C ALA A 131 13.20 9.14 -3.70
N PRO A 132 14.33 9.14 -2.97
CA PRO A 132 15.12 10.36 -2.85
C PRO A 132 15.46 10.81 -4.28
N ALA A 133 15.28 12.10 -4.56
CA ALA A 133 15.85 12.70 -5.75
C ALA A 133 17.31 12.24 -5.82
N LYS A 134 17.68 11.53 -6.90
CA LYS A 134 19.08 11.24 -7.21
C LYS A 134 19.80 12.58 -7.13
N GLY A 135 20.70 12.72 -6.16
CA GLY A 135 21.60 13.86 -6.09
C GLY A 135 22.32 13.94 -7.43
N SER A 136 22.00 14.97 -8.20
CA SER A 136 22.93 15.49 -9.21
C SER A 136 24.15 15.95 -8.44
N ASN A 137 25.18 15.12 -8.37
CA ASN A 137 26.50 15.61 -8.02
C ASN A 137 27.01 16.41 -9.22
N ILE A 138 27.31 17.67 -8.93
CA ILE A 138 27.99 18.68 -9.74
C ILE A 138 29.38 18.18 -10.13
#